data_AF-A0A267M8V4-F1
#
_entry.id   AF-A0A267M8V4-F1
#
_cell.length_a   1.000
_cell.length_b   1.000
_cell.length_c   1.000
_cell.angle_alpha   90.00
_cell.angle_beta   90.00
_cell.angle_gamma   90.00
#
_symmetry.space_group_name_H-M   'P 1'
#
loop_
_entity.id
_entity.type
_entity.pdbx_description
1 polymer ?
#
loop_
_entity_poly.entity_id
_entity_poly.type
_entity_poly.pdbx_seq_one_letter_code
_entity_poly.pdbx_strand_id
1 'polypeptide(L)' 'MCWELKNLIEDIDYIAQWSLEQKNIPPDEFYGGSLSNWTAAQNAKSREDREVDPLQYARQIGAI' A
#
# COMPACT_ATOMS: atom_id res chain seq x y z
N MET A 1 -20.65 -11.17 21.15
CA MET A 1 -20.83 -11.05 19.69
C MET A 1 -20.85 -9.62 19.16
N CYS A 2 -21.82 -8.75 19.45
CA CYS A 2 -21.77 -7.36 18.90
C CYS A 2 -20.62 -6.50 19.45
N TRP A 3 -20.19 -6.74 20.70
CA TRP A 3 -19.07 -6.03 21.31
C TRP A 3 -17.71 -6.41 20.69
N GLU A 4 -17.50 -7.67 20.35
CA GLU A 4 -16.26 -8.15 19.71
C GLU A 4 -16.14 -7.62 18.28
N LEU A 5 -17.26 -7.52 17.55
CA LEU A 5 -17.31 -6.90 16.22
C LEU A 5 -17.01 -5.40 16.26
N LYS A 6 -17.45 -4.69 17.31
CA LYS A 6 -17.12 -3.27 17.49
C LYS A 6 -15.63 -3.06 17.71
N ASN A 7 -15.03 -3.84 18.59
CA ASN A 7 -13.59 -3.78 18.85
C ASN A 7 -12.80 -4.08 17.57
N LEU A 8 -13.25 -5.05 16.77
CA LEU A 8 -12.60 -5.37 15.49
C LEU A 8 -12.66 -4.20 14.50
N ILE A 9 -13.79 -3.50 14.41
CA ILE A 9 -13.92 -2.31 13.53
C ILE A 9 -12.99 -1.19 14.01
N GLU A 10 -12.96 -0.94 15.32
CA GLU A 10 -12.10 0.08 15.93
C GLU A 10 -10.60 -0.25 15.73
N ASP A 11 -10.22 -1.52 15.84
CA ASP A 11 -8.86 -1.99 15.56
C ASP A 11 -8.48 -1.81 14.09
N ILE A 12 -9.40 -2.09 13.17
CA ILE A 12 -9.16 -1.91 11.74
C ILE A 12 -9.03 -0.42 11.39
N ASP A 13 -9.89 0.45 11.95
CA ASP A 13 -9.80 1.90 11.78
C ASP A 13 -8.48 2.46 12.33
N TYR A 14 -8.01 1.94 13.47
CA TYR A 14 -6.73 2.31 14.03
C TYR A 14 -5.56 1.95 13.10
N ILE A 15 -5.61 0.77 12.48
CA ILE A 15 -4.58 0.35 11.50
C ILE A 15 -4.66 1.18 10.22
N ALA A 16 -5.86 1.52 9.75
CA ALA A 16 -6.05 2.39 8.59
C ALA A 16 -5.44 3.78 8.84
N GLN A 17 -5.66 4.33 10.03
CA GLN A 17 -5.10 5.62 10.43
C GLN A 17 -3.57 5.57 10.56
N TRP A 18 -3.02 4.54 11.21
CA TRP A 18 -1.57 4.33 11.27
C TRP A 18 -0.95 4.21 9.87
N SER A 19 -1.64 3.53 8.95
CA SER A 19 -1.17 3.33 7.58
C SER A 19 -1.16 4.63 6.78
N LEU A 20 -2.14 5.51 7.01
CA LEU A 20 -2.13 6.85 6.45
C LEU A 20 -0.94 7.65 6.99
N GLU A 21 -0.74 7.67 8.30
CA GLU A 21 0.30 8.49 8.95
C GLU A 21 1.73 8.03 8.64
N GLN A 22 1.96 6.71 8.59
CA GLN A 22 3.31 6.13 8.47
C GLN A 22 3.68 5.70 7.06
N LYS A 23 2.69 5.36 6.24
CA LYS A 23 2.90 4.81 4.89
C LYS A 23 2.25 5.65 3.80
N ASN A 24 1.53 6.72 4.16
CA ASN A 24 0.81 7.59 3.24
C ASN A 24 -0.22 6.83 2.38
N ILE A 25 -0.80 5.77 2.96
CA ILE A 25 -1.82 4.94 2.30
C ILE A 25 -3.20 5.47 2.68
N PRO A 26 -3.98 6.00 1.72
CA PRO A 26 -5.30 6.55 2.00
C PRO A 26 -6.32 5.47 2.41
N PRO A 27 -7.35 5.82 3.20
CA PRO A 27 -8.36 4.86 3.66
C PRO A 27 -9.06 4.11 2.53
N ASP A 28 -9.32 4.77 1.39
CA ASP A 28 -9.95 4.14 0.23
C ASP A 28 -9.09 3.00 -0.35
N GLU A 29 -7.76 3.18 -0.36
CA GLU A 29 -6.81 2.15 -0.79
C GLU A 29 -6.63 1.07 0.29
N PHE A 30 -6.78 1.44 1.57
CA PHE A 30 -6.73 0.50 2.68
C PHE A 30 -7.91 -0.48 2.68
N TYR A 31 -9.13 0.04 2.58
CA TYR A 31 -10.36 -0.75 2.58
C TYR A 31 -10.63 -1.42 1.23
N GLY A 32 -10.19 -0.79 0.12
CA GLY A 32 -10.32 -1.32 -1.23
C GLY A 32 -9.19 -2.27 -1.66
N GLY A 33 -8.09 -2.31 -0.90
CA GLY A 33 -6.90 -3.10 -1.20
C GLY A 33 -7.05 -4.56 -0.79
N SER A 34 -6.63 -5.49 -1.64
CA SER A 34 -6.45 -6.88 -1.23
C SER A 34 -5.23 -7.02 -0.32
N LEU A 35 -5.24 -8.03 0.55
CA LEU A 35 -4.08 -8.37 1.42
C LEU A 35 -2.78 -8.58 0.62
N SER A 36 -2.90 -8.99 -0.65
CA SER A 36 -1.78 -9.11 -1.58
C SER A 36 -1.17 -7.76 -1.98
N ASN A 37 -1.98 -6.70 -2.14
CA ASN A 37 -1.48 -5.34 -2.42
C ASN A 37 -0.69 -4.80 -1.23
N TRP A 38 -1.18 -5.07 -0.01
CA TRP A 38 -0.49 -4.73 1.24
C TRP A 38 0.88 -5.41 1.34
N THR A 39 0.93 -6.70 1.03
CA THR A 39 2.17 -7.48 1.03
C THR A 39 3.14 -6.97 -0.04
N ALA A 40 2.64 -6.62 -1.23
CA ALA A 40 3.44 -6.04 -2.29
C ALA A 40 4.00 -4.67 -1.90
N ALA A 41 3.20 -3.82 -1.25
CA ALA A 41 3.62 -2.49 -0.79
C ALA A 41 4.68 -2.58 0.33
N GLN A 42 4.53 -3.50 1.30
CA GLN A 42 5.53 -3.71 2.35
C GLN A 42 6.86 -4.25 1.81
N ASN A 43 6.83 -5.11 0.79
CA ASN A 43 8.03 -5.67 0.17
C ASN A 43 8.59 -4.81 -0.98
N ALA A 44 7.94 -3.69 -1.31
CA ALA A 44 8.41 -2.81 -2.36
C ALA A 44 9.69 -2.10 -1.93
N LYS A 45 10.74 -2.20 -2.76
CA LYS A 45 11.98 -1.44 -2.57
C LYS A 45 11.70 0.07 -2.65
N SER A 46 12.45 0.85 -1.87
CA SER A 46 12.50 2.31 -1.98
C SER A 46 12.80 2.70 -3.43
N ARG A 47 12.22 3.83 -3.90
CA ARG A 47 12.37 4.27 -5.30
C ARG A 47 13.83 4.34 -5.75
N GLU A 48 14.72 4.77 -4.86
CA GLU A 48 16.15 4.93 -5.09
C GLU A 48 16.87 3.58 -5.28
N ASP A 49 16.37 2.53 -4.64
CA ASP A 49 16.94 1.17 -4.66
C ASP A 49 16.32 0.27 -5.72
N ARG A 50 15.40 0.81 -6.53
CA ARG A 50 14.83 0.09 -7.67
C ARG A 50 15.83 0.17 -8.82
N GLU A 51 16.46 -0.96 -9.15
CA GLU A 51 17.16 -1.08 -10.44
C GLU A 51 16.15 -0.86 -11.57
N VAL A 52 16.31 0.26 -12.27
CA VAL A 52 15.55 0.57 -13.47
C VAL A 52 16.53 0.52 -14.63
N ASP A 53 16.36 -0.45 -15.52
CA ASP A 53 17.07 -0.45 -16.80
C ASP A 53 16.60 0.79 -17.60
N PRO A 54 17.49 1.76 -17.88
CA PRO A 54 17.12 3.00 -18.57
C PRO A 54 16.49 2.75 -19.94
N LEU A 55 16.92 1.68 -20.61
CA LEU A 55 16.48 1.32 -21.95
C LEU A 55 15.09 0.67 -21.92
N GLN A 56 14.82 -0.13 -20.88
CA GLN A 56 13.49 -0.69 -20.64
C GLN A 56 12.48 0.39 -20.22
N TYR A 57 12.93 1.35 -19.41
CA TYR A 57 12.12 2.51 -19.01
C TYR A 57 11.78 3.41 -20.21
N ALA A 58 12.78 3.70 -21.07
CA ALA A 58 12.58 4.49 -22.27
C ALA A 58 11.55 3.87 -23.24
N ARG A 59 11.49 2.53 -23.35
CA ARG A 59 10.42 1.83 -24.08
C ARG A 59 9.05 1.97 -23.41
N GLN A 60 8.97 1.87 -22.08
CA GLN A 60 7.70 1.99 -21.35
C GLN A 60 7.06 3.37 -21.52
N ILE A 61 7.87 4.43 -21.57
CA ILE A 61 7.38 5.81 -21.77
C ILE A 61 7.22 6.19 -23.25
N GLY A 62 7.50 5.27 -24.19
CA GLY A 62 7.40 5.52 -25.63
C GLY A 62 8.42 6.53 -26.18
N ALA A 63 9.56 6.70 -25.49
CA ALA A 63 10.62 7.61 -25.92
C ALA A 63 11.54 7.00 -27.00
N ILE A 64 11.47 5.67 -27.20
CA ILE A 64 12.19 4.89 -28.21
C ILE A 64 11.35 3.72 -28.69
#